data_AF-A0A4P6EW36-F1
#
_entry.id   AF-A0A4P6EW36-F1
#
_cell.length_a   1.000
_cell.length_b   1.000
_cell.length_c   1.000
_cell.angle_alpha   90.00
_cell.angle_beta   90.00
_cell.angle_gamma   90.00
#
_symmetry.space_group_name_H-M   'P 1'
#
loop_
_entity.id
_entity.type
_entity.pdbx_description
1 polymer ?
#
loop_
_entity_poly.entity_id
_entity_poly.type
_entity_poly.pdbx_seq_one_letter_code
_entity_poly.pdbx_strand_id
1 'polypeptide(L)' 'MYCVCKGHVELAIDKFVDEFEDAPDIVDLNKTEFADWDPPRCCDLCEQNAEFLVV' A
#
# COMPACT_ATOMS: atom_id res chain seq x y z
N MET A 1 3.74 5.60 -3.67
CA MET A 1 3.57 4.71 -2.50
C MET A 1 2.13 4.81 -2.04
N TYR A 2 1.41 3.69 -2.00
CA TYR A 2 -0.01 3.63 -1.62
C TYR A 2 -0.18 2.69 -0.42
N CYS A 3 -0.76 3.19 0.68
CA CYS A 3 -1.14 2.34 1.82
C CYS A 3 -2.60 1.96 1.70
N VAL A 4 -2.88 0.68 1.57
CA VAL A 4 -4.21 0.19 1.24
C VAL A 4 -4.59 -1.05 2.03
N CYS A 5 -5.89 -1.22 2.22
CA CYS A 5 -6.44 -2.45 2.79
C CYS A 5 -6.43 -3.57 1.76
N LYS A 6 -6.63 -4.82 2.22
CA LYS A 6 -6.68 -5.99 1.34
C LYS A 6 -7.69 -5.87 0.18
N GLY A 7 -8.79 -5.15 0.39
CA GLY A 7 -9.83 -4.97 -0.64
C GLY A 7 -9.44 -3.99 -1.76
N HIS A 8 -8.45 -3.13 -1.53
CA HIS A 8 -8.03 -2.10 -2.47
C HIS A 8 -6.59 -2.26 -2.98
N VAL A 9 -5.89 -3.33 -2.56
CA VAL A 9 -4.52 -3.62 -3.02
C VAL A 9 -4.43 -3.78 -4.53
N GLU A 10 -5.39 -4.48 -5.15
CA GLU A 10 -5.42 -4.68 -6.61
C GLU A 10 -5.60 -3.35 -7.35
N LEU A 11 -6.46 -2.46 -6.83
CA LEU A 11 -6.69 -1.13 -7.41
C LEU A 11 -5.47 -0.22 -7.27
N ALA A 12 -4.74 -0.32 -6.14
CA ALA A 12 -3.52 0.44 -5.93
C ALA A 12 -2.39 -0.01 -6.85
N ILE A 13 -2.27 -1.32 -7.09
CA ILE A 13 -1.31 -1.88 -8.05
C ILE A 13 -1.61 -1.37 -9.46
N ASP A 14 -2.87 -1.44 -9.90
CA ASP A 14 -3.29 -0.96 -11.22
C ASP A 14 -2.96 0.53 -11.40
N LYS A 15 -3.31 1.37 -10.42
CA LYS A 15 -2.96 2.80 -10.40
C LYS A 15 -1.47 3.05 -10.42
N PHE A 16 -0.69 2.27 -9.67
CA PHE A 16 0.75 2.43 -9.62
C PHE A 16 1.37 2.09 -10.98
N VAL A 17 0.97 0.98 -11.59
CA VAL A 17 1.47 0.57 -12.92
C VAL A 17 1.06 1.60 -13.98
N ASP A 18 -0.13 2.19 -13.90
CA ASP A 18 -0.57 3.25 -14.82
C ASP A 18 0.24 4.55 -14.66
N GLU A 19 0.55 4.95 -13.42
CA GLU A 19 1.30 6.19 -13.16
C GLU A 19 2.81 6.07 -13.35
N PHE A 20 3.40 4.96 -12.93
CA PHE A 20 4.85 4.77 -12.89
C PHE A 20 5.37 3.89 -14.03
N GLU A 21 4.48 3.27 -14.81
CA GLU A 21 4.79 2.32 -15.89
C GLU A 21 5.70 1.15 -15.43
N ASP A 22 5.76 0.89 -14.12
CA ASP A 22 6.65 -0.10 -13.48
C ASP A 22 5.87 -0.98 -12.49
N ALA A 23 6.44 -2.14 -12.16
CA ALA A 23 5.80 -3.09 -11.26
C ALA A 23 6.02 -2.66 -9.81
N PRO A 24 4.96 -2.42 -9.03
CA PRO A 24 5.12 -2.07 -7.64
C PRO A 24 5.61 -3.25 -6.79
N ASP A 25 6.30 -2.94 -5.71
CA ASP A 25 6.62 -3.86 -4.64
C ASP A 25 5.52 -3.81 -3.57
N ILE A 26 5.11 -4.98 -3.07
CA ILE A 26 4.00 -5.10 -2.12
C ILE A 26 4.54 -5.55 -0.78
N VAL A 27 4.49 -4.65 0.20
CA VAL A 27 4.97 -4.89 1.55
C VAL A 27 3.79 -5.09 2.51
N ASP A 28 3.85 -6.16 3.29
CA ASP A 28 2.82 -6.48 4.30
C ASP A 28 3.13 -5.73 5.60
N LEU A 29 2.29 -4.74 5.92
CA LEU A 29 2.46 -3.85 7.07
C LEU A 29 2.28 -4.57 8.41
N ASN A 30 1.56 -5.70 8.43
CA ASN A 30 1.35 -6.48 9.65
C ASN A 30 2.58 -7.29 10.06
N LYS A 31 3.48 -7.58 9.11
CA LYS A 31 4.68 -8.39 9.34
C LYS A 31 5.96 -7.59 9.37
N THR A 32 5.94 -6.41 8.76
CA THR A 32 7.13 -5.57 8.58
C THR A 32 7.06 -4.41 9.55
N GLU A 33 7.96 -4.42 10.55
CA GLU A 33 8.16 -3.29 11.43
C GLU A 33 9.19 -2.34 10.79
N PHE A 34 8.74 -1.16 10.40
CA PHE A 34 9.60 -0.15 9.79
C PHE A 34 10.33 0.61 10.91
N ALA A 35 11.66 0.54 10.92
CA ALA A 35 12.47 1.13 11.99
C ALA A 35 12.54 2.67 11.94
N ASP A 36 12.33 3.28 10.77
CA ASP A 36 12.58 4.71 10.51
C ASP A 36 11.33 5.49 10.07
N TRP A 37 10.18 4.82 9.91
CA TRP A 37 8.96 5.43 9.38
C TRP A 37 7.71 4.69 9.86
N ASP A 38 6.70 5.40 10.37
CA ASP A 38 5.40 4.80 10.68
C ASP A 38 4.51 4.87 9.41
N PRO A 39 4.23 3.75 8.73
CA PRO A 39 3.35 3.75 7.58
C PRO A 39 1.93 4.15 8.02
N PRO A 40 1.18 4.91 7.19
CA PRO A 40 -0.18 5.25 7.53
C PRO A 40 -1.01 3.98 7.71
N ARG A 41 -1.62 3.87 8.90
CA ARG A 41 -2.45 2.73 9.27
C ARG A 41 -3.83 2.76 8.62
N CYS A 42 -4.12 3.80 7.83
CA CYS A 42 -5.39 3.97 7.15
C CYS A 42 -5.19 3.88 5.64
N CYS A 43 -6.14 3.23 4.98
CA CYS A 43 -6.21 3.03 3.56
C CYS A 43 -6.50 4.36 2.87
N ASP A 44 -5.66 4.75 1.90
CA ASP A 44 -5.84 5.96 1.10
C ASP A 44 -7.18 5.99 0.31
N LEU A 45 -7.80 4.82 0.10
CA LEU A 45 -9.02 4.68 -0.71
C LEU A 45 -10.32 4.59 0.09
N CYS A 46 -10.28 4.16 1.35
CA CYS A 46 -11.50 3.93 2.13
C CYS A 46 -11.37 4.18 3.64
N GLU A 47 -10.25 4.76 4.09
CA GLU A 47 -9.96 5.08 5.50
C GLU A 47 -9.96 3.86 6.46
N GLN A 48 -10.15 2.64 5.96
CA GLN A 48 -10.04 1.40 6.74
C GLN A 48 -8.59 1.08 7.08
N ASN A 49 -8.35 0.08 7.93
CA ASN A 49 -6.99 -0.29 8.29
C ASN A 49 -6.17 -0.70 7.05
N ALA A 50 -5.05 -0.01 6.79
CA ALA A 50 -4.11 -0.39 5.75
C ALA A 50 -3.33 -1.63 6.18
N GLU A 51 -3.23 -2.60 5.28
CA GLU A 51 -2.55 -3.88 5.51
C GLU A 51 -1.35 -4.04 4.57
N PHE A 52 -1.39 -3.36 3.42
CA PHE A 52 -0.39 -3.46 2.37
C PHE A 52 0.12 -2.07 1.99
N LEU A 53 1.41 -2.01 1.71
CA LEU A 53 2.10 -0.86 1.17
C LEU A 53 2.57 -1.22 -0.24
N VAL A 54 2.11 -0.46 -1.23
CA VAL A 54 2.47 -0.60 -2.64
C VAL A 54 3.49 0.50 -2.97
N VAL A 55 4.75 0.15 -3.25
CA VAL A 55 5.85 1.11 -3.47
C VAL A 55 6.59 0.91 -4.77
#